data_AF-A0A7S2ZSY7-F1
#
_entry.id   AF-A0A7S2ZSY7-F1
#
_cell.length_a   1.000
_cell.length_b   1.000
_cell.length_c   1.000
_cell.angle_alpha   90.00
_cell.angle_beta   90.00
_cell.angle_gamma   90.00
#
_symmetry.space_group_name_H-M   'P 1'
#
loop_
_entity.id
_entity.type
_entity.pdbx_description
1 polymer ?
#
loop_
_entity_poly.entity_id
_entity_poly.type
_entity_poly.pdbx_seq_one_letter_code
_entity_poly.pdbx_strand_id
1 'polypeptide(L)'
;MGEYGEQGERERRLIATISGKRTSAGLPSVLEALEKAKAALVDIRQFIVQDEFTLTLVIELSDEEGQRETDIVKELLLCAHAMKLFVEFDVVQNRVVSEPGQVFVITMISPVGTASSAFLVDICQVIATYNGNIETITSLSRGSNGFISYEFSVRLPEEDLFRQLEKMREGLLLLGKRARGDIAIQRSGLLQRAKRMVVFDLSYTLISSDANDILFKSAGVEESEEMPKRAKPDISDYAEQLEQRVSRLKGLQVSQVLAKALSELSYTPGAIEVVRTLKRLGYKTAVISRGPRLIADAVKTTLGLDFAYGNEFLVEGEKFTGELRTPAVDARRKRDLLDMLLMHEKITTEQVIAVGDGPVSSKMLSHAGLAVAFDQVRDTKSIG
;
A
#
# COMPACT_ATOMS: atom_id res chain seq x y z
N MET A 1 -5.81 -10.03 -58.70
CA MET A 1 -7.27 -10.13 -58.46
C MET A 1 -7.47 -11.00 -57.24
N GLY A 2 -8.03 -10.42 -56.19
CA GLY A 2 -8.25 -11.07 -54.89
C GLY A 2 -7.99 -10.12 -53.74
N GLU A 3 -8.66 -8.96 -53.75
CA GLU A 3 -8.76 -8.08 -52.58
C GLU A 3 -9.50 -8.85 -51.47
N TYR A 4 -8.81 -9.18 -50.39
CA TYR A 4 -9.47 -9.56 -49.15
C TYR A 4 -9.95 -8.27 -48.49
N GLY A 5 -11.24 -7.97 -48.65
CA GLY A 5 -11.89 -6.87 -47.95
C GLY A 5 -11.94 -7.16 -46.45
N GLU A 6 -11.20 -6.38 -45.66
CA GLU A 6 -11.55 -6.12 -44.27
C GLU A 6 -12.85 -5.29 -44.23
N GLN A 7 -14.00 -5.96 -44.27
CA GLN A 7 -15.24 -5.38 -43.77
C GLN A 7 -15.37 -5.74 -42.29
N GLY A 8 -14.70 -4.98 -41.42
CA GLY A 8 -15.12 -4.92 -40.02
C GLY A 8 -16.44 -4.17 -39.97
N GLU A 9 -17.53 -4.83 -39.59
CA GLU A 9 -18.80 -4.17 -39.33
C GLU A 9 -18.57 -3.03 -38.33
N ARG A 10 -19.01 -1.82 -38.70
CA ARG A 10 -18.92 -0.65 -37.81
C ARG A 10 -19.97 -0.80 -36.72
N GLU A 11 -19.61 -1.41 -35.59
CA GLU A 11 -20.48 -1.47 -34.42
C GLU A 11 -20.79 -0.03 -33.92
N ARG A 12 -22.04 0.39 -34.09
CA ARG A 12 -22.56 1.65 -33.56
C ARG A 12 -23.03 1.43 -32.13
N ARG A 13 -22.69 2.36 -31.23
CA ARG A 13 -23.11 2.28 -29.83
C ARG A 13 -23.75 3.59 -29.38
N LEU A 14 -24.81 3.48 -28.60
CA LEU A 14 -25.46 4.58 -27.90
C LEU A 14 -24.97 4.59 -26.45
N ILE A 15 -24.37 5.70 -26.04
CA ILE A 15 -24.04 5.96 -24.65
C ILE A 15 -25.16 6.81 -24.06
N ALA A 16 -25.85 6.29 -23.05
CA ALA A 16 -26.83 7.05 -22.29
C ALA A 16 -26.29 7.33 -20.88
N THR A 17 -26.18 8.60 -20.51
CA THR A 17 -25.75 9.02 -19.16
C THR A 17 -26.93 9.61 -18.43
N ILE A 18 -27.37 8.94 -17.36
CA ILE A 18 -28.53 9.32 -16.55
C ILE A 18 -28.04 9.82 -15.20
N SER A 19 -28.48 10.99 -14.76
CA SER A 19 -28.06 11.58 -13.49
C SER A 19 -29.21 12.21 -12.70
N GLY A 20 -29.09 12.26 -11.38
CA GLY A 20 -30.08 12.89 -10.51
C GLY A 20 -30.05 12.38 -9.07
N LYS A 21 -31.13 12.64 -8.33
CA LYS A 21 -31.27 12.17 -6.94
C LYS A 21 -31.49 10.67 -6.88
N ARG A 22 -30.81 10.01 -5.94
CA ARG A 22 -30.92 8.57 -5.75
C ARG A 22 -32.32 8.18 -5.30
N THR A 23 -32.90 7.21 -5.99
CA THR A 23 -34.14 6.55 -5.57
C THR A 23 -33.96 5.03 -5.67
N SER A 24 -34.67 4.27 -4.83
CA SER A 24 -34.63 2.80 -4.87
C SER A 24 -35.20 2.22 -6.17
N ALA A 25 -36.08 2.96 -6.85
CA ALA A 25 -36.70 2.55 -8.11
C ALA A 25 -35.89 2.95 -9.36
N GLY A 26 -34.83 3.76 -9.23
CA GLY A 26 -34.10 4.36 -10.37
C GLY A 26 -33.56 3.33 -11.34
N LEU A 27 -32.63 2.49 -10.88
CA LEU A 27 -32.01 1.46 -11.71
C LEU A 27 -33.02 0.44 -12.28
N PRO A 28 -33.94 -0.14 -11.48
CA PRO A 28 -34.97 -1.03 -12.02
C PRO A 28 -35.80 -0.40 -13.15
N SER A 29 -36.27 0.84 -12.98
CA SER A 29 -37.11 1.52 -13.99
C SER A 29 -36.35 1.77 -15.29
N VAL A 30 -35.06 2.12 -15.19
CA VAL A 30 -34.20 2.31 -16.37
C VAL A 30 -33.98 0.98 -17.09
N LEU A 31 -33.71 -0.11 -16.37
CA LEU A 31 -33.55 -1.43 -16.98
C LEU A 31 -34.85 -1.94 -17.62
N GLU A 32 -36.01 -1.68 -16.99
CA GLU A 32 -37.32 -1.97 -17.60
C GLU A 32 -37.56 -1.17 -18.88
N ALA A 33 -37.11 0.10 -18.93
CA ALA A 33 -37.20 0.91 -20.14
C ALA A 33 -36.32 0.36 -21.27
N LEU A 34 -35.11 -0.10 -20.96
CA LEU A 34 -34.24 -0.79 -21.91
C LEU A 34 -34.87 -2.09 -22.43
N GLU A 35 -35.46 -2.89 -21.55
CA GLU A 35 -36.13 -4.14 -21.92
C GLU A 35 -37.34 -3.89 -22.85
N LYS A 36 -38.16 -2.87 -22.54
CA LYS A 36 -39.28 -2.45 -23.41
C LYS A 36 -38.82 -2.04 -24.80
N ALA A 37 -37.67 -1.37 -24.89
CA ALA A 37 -37.05 -0.97 -26.13
C ALA A 37 -36.23 -2.10 -26.81
N LYS A 38 -36.18 -3.30 -26.20
CA LYS A 38 -35.35 -4.44 -26.63
C LYS A 38 -33.89 -4.05 -26.84
N ALA A 39 -33.36 -3.22 -25.96
CA ALA A 39 -32.01 -2.67 -26.05
C ALA A 39 -30.94 -3.71 -25.65
N ALA A 40 -29.96 -3.95 -26.51
CA ALA A 40 -28.79 -4.77 -26.20
C ALA A 40 -27.78 -3.97 -25.34
N LEU A 41 -27.76 -4.23 -24.03
CA LEU A 41 -26.85 -3.58 -23.09
C LEU A 41 -25.45 -4.23 -23.11
N VAL A 42 -24.41 -3.43 -23.39
CA VAL A 42 -23.01 -3.86 -23.49
C VAL A 42 -22.25 -3.62 -22.19
N ASP A 43 -22.40 -2.44 -21.59
CA ASP A 43 -21.76 -2.08 -20.32
C ASP A 43 -22.71 -1.20 -19.50
N ILE A 44 -22.61 -1.31 -18.18
CA ILE A 44 -23.40 -0.53 -17.23
C ILE A 44 -22.54 -0.15 -16.04
N ARG A 45 -22.44 1.15 -15.78
CA ARG A 45 -21.67 1.68 -14.64
C ARG A 45 -22.50 2.65 -13.86
N GLN A 46 -22.56 2.44 -12.55
CA GLN A 46 -23.22 3.36 -11.63
C GLN A 46 -22.21 3.92 -10.64
N PHE A 47 -22.25 5.23 -10.45
CA PHE A 47 -21.50 5.95 -9.43
C PHE A 47 -22.48 6.69 -8.53
N ILE A 48 -22.21 6.70 -7.24
CA ILE A 48 -23.01 7.42 -6.25
C ILE A 48 -22.07 8.31 -5.45
N VAL A 49 -22.38 9.60 -5.41
CA VAL A 49 -21.68 10.59 -4.59
C VAL A 49 -22.72 11.28 -3.71
N GLN A 50 -22.66 11.00 -2.42
CA GLN A 50 -23.69 11.43 -1.46
C GLN A 50 -25.08 10.93 -1.90
N ASP A 51 -26.01 11.84 -2.17
CA ASP A 51 -27.38 11.54 -2.59
C ASP A 51 -27.61 11.66 -4.11
N GLU A 52 -26.54 11.89 -4.86
CA GLU A 52 -26.58 11.96 -6.32
C GLU A 52 -26.00 10.70 -6.93
N PHE A 53 -26.62 10.23 -8.00
CA PHE A 53 -26.11 9.11 -8.78
C PHE A 53 -25.93 9.51 -10.23
N THR A 54 -24.98 8.84 -10.87
CA THR A 54 -24.78 8.84 -12.32
C THR A 54 -24.78 7.39 -12.78
N LEU A 55 -25.57 7.08 -13.79
CA LEU A 55 -25.67 5.78 -14.43
C LEU A 55 -25.31 5.94 -15.90
N THR A 56 -24.22 5.31 -16.32
CA THR A 56 -23.80 5.29 -17.72
C THR A 56 -24.09 3.92 -18.30
N LEU A 57 -24.80 3.91 -19.42
CA LEU A 57 -25.19 2.73 -20.17
C LEU A 57 -24.50 2.78 -21.52
N VAL A 58 -23.88 1.68 -21.93
CA VAL A 58 -23.38 1.48 -23.29
C VAL A 58 -24.28 0.47 -23.96
N ILE A 59 -24.99 0.88 -24.99
CA ILE A 59 -26.02 0.11 -25.67
C ILE A 59 -25.58 -0.11 -27.11
N GLU A 60 -25.64 -1.35 -27.56
CA GLU A 60 -25.37 -1.69 -28.95
C GLU A 60 -26.56 -1.31 -29.83
N LEU A 61 -26.28 -0.63 -30.95
CA LEU A 61 -27.28 -0.29 -31.95
C LEU A 61 -27.17 -1.28 -33.10
N SER A 62 -28.17 -2.14 -33.25
CA SER A 62 -28.31 -3.01 -34.41
C SER A 62 -29.16 -2.33 -35.50
N ASP A 63 -28.78 -2.48 -36.76
CA ASP A 63 -29.61 -2.07 -37.90
C ASP A 63 -30.70 -3.12 -38.25
N GLU A 64 -30.79 -4.22 -37.48
CA GLU A 64 -31.79 -5.28 -37.67
C GLU A 64 -33.21 -4.86 -37.23
N GLU A 65 -34.23 -5.44 -37.88
CA GLU A 65 -35.64 -5.09 -37.68
C GLU A 65 -36.12 -5.34 -36.24
N GLY A 66 -36.17 -4.28 -35.43
CA GLY A 66 -36.86 -4.30 -34.13
C GLY A 66 -36.25 -3.43 -33.04
N GLN A 67 -35.00 -3.01 -33.18
CA GLN A 67 -34.30 -2.17 -32.19
C GLN A 67 -33.91 -0.84 -32.84
N ARG A 68 -34.81 0.15 -32.80
CA ARG A 68 -34.50 1.48 -33.32
C ARG A 68 -33.88 2.33 -32.22
N GLU A 69 -32.81 3.04 -32.54
CA GLU A 69 -32.20 4.07 -31.68
C GLU A 69 -33.28 5.00 -31.10
N THR A 70 -34.27 5.39 -31.92
CA THR A 70 -35.40 6.24 -31.52
C THR A 70 -36.26 5.63 -30.42
N ASP A 71 -36.49 4.32 -30.43
CA ASP A 71 -37.32 3.65 -29.42
C ASP A 71 -36.58 3.60 -28.07
N ILE A 72 -35.27 3.32 -28.11
CA ILE A 72 -34.41 3.32 -26.91
C ILE A 72 -34.35 4.72 -26.29
N VAL A 73 -34.05 5.73 -27.09
CA VAL A 73 -33.98 7.13 -26.65
C VAL A 73 -35.31 7.58 -26.06
N LYS A 74 -36.43 7.22 -26.70
CA LYS A 74 -37.78 7.57 -26.23
C LYS A 74 -38.10 6.94 -24.87
N GLU A 75 -37.91 5.63 -24.71
CA GLU A 75 -38.23 4.94 -23.44
C GLU A 75 -37.35 5.46 -22.29
N LEU A 76 -36.07 5.72 -22.55
CA LEU A 76 -35.16 6.30 -21.57
C LEU A 76 -35.52 7.75 -21.21
N LEU A 77 -35.94 8.58 -22.18
CA LEU A 77 -36.44 9.93 -21.92
C LEU A 77 -37.72 9.92 -21.07
N LEU A 78 -38.67 9.03 -21.38
CA LEU A 78 -39.90 8.88 -20.62
C LEU A 78 -39.61 8.43 -19.17
N CYS A 79 -38.73 7.45 -19.00
CA CYS A 79 -38.30 6.99 -17.69
C CYS A 79 -37.62 8.12 -16.90
N ALA A 80 -36.65 8.81 -17.52
CA ALA A 80 -35.94 9.90 -16.87
C ALA A 80 -36.90 11.01 -16.44
N HIS A 81 -37.83 11.42 -17.31
CA HIS A 81 -38.83 12.43 -16.99
C HIS A 81 -39.74 12.03 -15.82
N ALA A 82 -40.30 10.82 -15.85
CA ALA A 82 -41.17 10.31 -14.79
C ALA A 82 -40.47 10.30 -13.42
N MET A 83 -39.15 10.08 -13.42
CA MET A 83 -38.33 10.00 -12.22
C MET A 83 -37.63 11.32 -11.86
N LYS A 84 -37.83 12.39 -12.64
CA LYS A 84 -37.13 13.69 -12.50
C LYS A 84 -35.60 13.54 -12.56
N LEU A 85 -35.14 12.69 -13.47
CA LEU A 85 -33.73 12.46 -13.79
C LEU A 85 -33.37 13.21 -15.07
N PHE A 86 -32.10 13.53 -15.21
CA PHE A 86 -31.51 14.03 -16.45
C PHE A 86 -30.97 12.84 -17.25
N VAL A 87 -31.08 12.90 -18.57
CA VAL A 87 -30.47 11.92 -19.46
C VAL A 87 -29.82 12.64 -20.64
N GLU A 88 -28.59 12.25 -20.94
CA GLU A 88 -27.82 12.70 -22.09
C GLU A 88 -27.46 11.49 -22.95
N PHE A 89 -27.44 11.70 -24.27
CA PHE A 89 -27.16 10.67 -25.26
C PHE A 89 -25.98 11.07 -26.13
N ASP A 90 -25.10 10.11 -26.40
CA ASP A 90 -24.00 10.25 -27.35
C ASP A 90 -23.92 9.00 -28.22
N VAL A 91 -23.75 9.17 -29.53
CA VAL A 91 -23.67 8.06 -30.50
C VAL A 91 -22.23 7.96 -30.96
N VAL A 92 -21.59 6.84 -30.62
CA VAL A 92 -20.17 6.62 -30.91
C VAL A 92 -19.98 5.51 -31.94
N GLN A 93 -19.01 5.69 -32.84
CA GLN A 93 -18.57 4.69 -33.82
C GLN A 93 -17.16 4.21 -33.45
N ASN A 94 -16.93 2.90 -33.42
CA ASN A 94 -15.60 2.28 -33.31
C ASN A 94 -14.72 2.76 -32.12
N ARG A 95 -15.29 3.11 -30.96
CA ARG A 95 -14.47 3.47 -29.80
C ARG A 95 -13.92 2.20 -29.14
N VAL A 96 -12.61 1.99 -29.27
CA VAL A 96 -11.86 1.03 -28.46
C VAL A 96 -12.09 1.37 -26.98
N VAL A 97 -12.59 0.39 -26.23
CA VAL A 97 -13.18 0.55 -24.87
C VAL A 97 -12.13 0.82 -23.76
N SER A 98 -10.85 0.97 -24.10
CA SER A 98 -9.80 1.30 -23.13
C SER A 98 -8.75 2.20 -23.77
N GLU A 99 -8.43 3.32 -23.14
CA GLU A 99 -7.18 4.02 -23.44
C GLU A 99 -6.00 3.06 -23.17
N PRO A 100 -5.09 2.86 -24.14
CA PRO A 100 -3.89 2.06 -23.91
C PRO A 100 -3.06 2.73 -22.81
N GLY A 101 -2.43 1.94 -21.95
CA GLY A 101 -1.68 2.47 -20.82
C GLY A 101 -1.71 1.58 -19.60
N GLN A 102 -0.86 1.92 -18.64
CA GLN A 102 -0.78 1.23 -17.35
C GLN A 102 -1.41 2.09 -16.26
N VAL A 103 -2.21 1.44 -15.41
CA VAL A 103 -2.85 2.10 -14.28
C VAL A 103 -1.95 1.99 -13.06
N PHE A 104 -1.79 3.10 -12.36
CA PHE A 104 -1.10 3.24 -11.10
C PHE A 104 -2.05 3.78 -10.05
N VAL A 105 -1.83 3.39 -8.80
CA VAL A 105 -2.53 3.93 -7.65
C VAL A 105 -1.56 4.85 -6.92
N ILE A 106 -1.95 6.11 -6.78
CA ILE A 106 -1.22 7.10 -5.99
C ILE A 106 -2.01 7.31 -4.71
N THR A 107 -1.40 6.97 -3.57
CA THR A 107 -2.00 7.14 -2.25
C THR A 107 -1.30 8.31 -1.56
N MET A 108 -2.10 9.23 -1.06
CA MET A 108 -1.65 10.40 -0.32
C MET A 108 -2.16 10.30 1.11
N ILE A 109 -1.29 10.54 2.10
CA ILE A 109 -1.63 10.59 3.52
C ILE A 109 -1.06 11.87 4.12
N SER A 110 -1.86 12.58 4.90
CA SER A 110 -1.42 13.83 5.53
C SER A 110 -2.15 14.06 6.85
N PRO A 111 -1.52 14.70 7.85
CA PRO A 111 -2.23 15.13 9.05
C PRO A 111 -3.43 16.04 8.73
N VAL A 112 -4.49 15.94 9.53
CA VAL A 112 -5.64 16.86 9.41
C VAL A 112 -5.16 18.31 9.52
N GLY A 113 -5.67 19.18 8.65
CA GLY A 113 -5.29 20.59 8.58
C GLY A 113 -4.04 20.89 7.74
N THR A 114 -3.32 19.87 7.25
CA THR A 114 -2.15 20.07 6.36
C THR A 114 -2.48 19.89 4.88
N ALA A 115 -3.37 18.94 4.52
CA ALA A 115 -3.90 18.83 3.17
C ALA A 115 -4.91 19.96 2.91
N SER A 116 -4.40 21.07 2.39
CA SER A 116 -5.23 22.13 1.81
C SER A 116 -5.63 21.77 0.38
N SER A 117 -6.59 22.52 -0.19
CA SER A 117 -6.90 22.45 -1.63
C SER A 117 -5.66 22.68 -2.50
N ALA A 118 -4.68 23.48 -2.02
CA ALA A 118 -3.43 23.70 -2.74
C ALA A 118 -2.61 22.40 -2.88
N PHE A 119 -2.59 21.53 -1.87
CA PHE A 119 -1.88 20.25 -1.96
C PHE A 119 -2.52 19.30 -2.99
N LEU A 120 -3.85 19.28 -3.07
CA LEU A 120 -4.59 18.54 -4.11
C LEU A 120 -4.37 19.13 -5.51
N VAL A 121 -4.23 20.45 -5.62
CA VAL A 121 -3.86 21.09 -6.89
C VAL A 121 -2.46 20.67 -7.31
N ASP A 122 -1.49 20.73 -6.40
CA ASP A 122 -0.10 20.37 -6.68
C ASP A 122 0.05 18.92 -7.14
N ILE A 123 -0.61 17.96 -6.47
CA ILE A 123 -0.51 16.54 -6.85
C ILE A 123 -1.13 16.30 -8.23
N CYS A 124 -2.29 16.90 -8.51
CA CYS A 124 -2.94 16.82 -9.82
C CYS A 124 -2.08 17.47 -10.92
N GLN A 125 -1.39 18.57 -10.62
CA GLN A 125 -0.46 19.21 -11.56
C GLN A 125 0.76 18.34 -11.85
N VAL A 126 1.34 17.69 -10.83
CA VAL A 126 2.45 16.75 -11.03
C VAL A 126 2.00 15.59 -11.92
N ILE A 127 0.84 15.00 -11.64
CA ILE A 127 0.26 13.91 -12.44
C ILE A 127 0.06 14.37 -13.90
N ALA A 128 -0.57 15.52 -14.10
CA ALA A 128 -0.84 16.07 -15.43
C ALA A 128 0.44 16.43 -16.21
N THR A 129 1.48 16.94 -15.54
CA THR A 129 2.78 17.27 -16.15
C THR A 129 3.44 16.06 -16.80
N TYR A 130 3.17 14.87 -16.28
CA TYR A 130 3.70 13.61 -16.80
C TYR A 130 2.64 12.78 -17.54
N ASN A 131 1.64 13.46 -18.14
CA ASN A 131 0.59 12.86 -18.97
C ASN A 131 -0.25 11.79 -18.26
N GLY A 132 -0.33 11.84 -16.93
CA GLY A 132 -1.21 10.96 -16.17
C GLY A 132 -2.66 11.43 -16.26
N ASN A 133 -3.55 10.53 -16.66
CA ASN A 133 -4.98 10.75 -16.63
C ASN A 133 -5.55 10.20 -15.32
N ILE A 134 -6.18 11.04 -14.52
CA ILE A 134 -6.81 10.62 -13.25
C ILE A 134 -8.19 10.02 -13.58
N GLU A 135 -8.33 8.71 -13.43
CA GLU A 135 -9.57 7.98 -13.70
C GLU A 135 -10.55 8.09 -12.53
N THR A 136 -10.05 8.00 -11.29
CA THR A 136 -10.87 8.08 -10.09
C THR A 136 -10.09 8.70 -8.93
N ILE A 137 -10.82 9.36 -8.02
CA ILE A 137 -10.31 9.84 -6.74
C ILE A 137 -11.23 9.33 -5.63
N THR A 138 -10.65 8.62 -4.67
CA THR A 138 -11.39 8.04 -3.53
C THR A 138 -10.82 8.56 -2.21
N SER A 139 -11.68 9.00 -1.29
CA SER A 139 -11.27 9.32 0.08
C SER A 139 -11.21 8.02 0.90
N LEU A 140 -10.04 7.68 1.42
CA LEU A 140 -9.81 6.49 2.25
C LEU A 140 -9.99 6.77 3.75
N SER A 141 -9.64 7.98 4.19
CA SER A 141 -9.83 8.46 5.57
C SER A 141 -10.20 9.93 5.56
N ARG A 142 -11.13 10.31 6.44
CA ARG A 142 -11.66 11.68 6.58
C ARG A 142 -11.24 12.35 7.90
N GLY A 143 -10.11 11.95 8.47
CA GLY A 143 -9.54 12.61 9.65
C GLY A 143 -9.89 12.02 11.01
N SER A 144 -10.68 10.93 11.08
CA SER A 144 -11.06 10.29 12.36
C SER A 144 -9.85 9.86 13.19
N ASN A 145 -8.75 9.51 12.53
CA ASN A 145 -7.51 9.08 13.17
C ASN A 145 -6.43 10.18 13.14
N GLY A 146 -6.81 11.45 12.95
CA GLY A 146 -5.87 12.57 12.81
C GLY A 146 -5.20 12.68 11.43
N PHE A 147 -5.53 11.79 10.49
CA PHE A 147 -5.02 11.79 9.12
C PHE A 147 -6.14 11.78 8.08
N ILE A 148 -5.93 12.52 7.00
CA ILE A 148 -6.72 12.49 5.78
C ILE A 148 -5.94 11.72 4.74
N SER A 149 -6.63 10.86 3.99
CA SER A 149 -6.01 10.12 2.91
C SER A 149 -6.89 10.01 1.68
N TYR A 150 -6.26 10.16 0.53
CA TYR A 150 -6.87 10.03 -0.79
C TYR A 150 -6.12 9.00 -1.62
N GLU A 151 -6.85 8.33 -2.48
CA GLU A 151 -6.35 7.41 -3.49
C GLU A 151 -6.74 7.94 -4.86
N PHE A 152 -5.76 8.01 -5.77
CA PHE A 152 -5.94 8.39 -7.15
C PHE A 152 -5.63 7.18 -8.03
N SER A 153 -6.59 6.76 -8.87
CA SER A 153 -6.32 5.84 -9.98
C SER A 153 -5.84 6.66 -11.15
N VAL A 154 -4.60 6.44 -11.59
CA VAL A 154 -3.94 7.23 -12.63
C VAL A 154 -3.49 6.32 -13.76
N ARG A 155 -4.00 6.56 -14.96
CA ARG A 155 -3.52 5.90 -16.18
C ARG A 155 -2.37 6.70 -16.76
N LEU A 156 -1.26 6.03 -17.03
CA LEU A 156 -0.13 6.58 -17.76
C LEU A 156 -0.04 5.93 -19.14
N PRO A 157 0.31 6.69 -20.20
CA PRO A 157 0.56 6.13 -21.51
C PRO A 157 1.75 5.16 -21.48
N GLU A 158 1.78 4.20 -22.40
CA GLU A 158 2.90 3.23 -22.47
C GLU A 158 4.19 3.86 -23.01
N GLU A 159 4.06 4.92 -23.82
CA GLU A 159 5.18 5.67 -24.37
C GLU A 159 6.00 6.34 -23.24
N ASP A 160 7.32 6.09 -23.22
CA ASP A 160 8.25 6.63 -22.21
C ASP A 160 7.84 6.36 -20.74
N LEU A 161 7.02 5.34 -20.48
CA LEU A 161 6.43 5.07 -19.17
C LEU A 161 7.46 5.04 -18.03
N PHE A 162 8.60 4.36 -18.25
CA PHE A 162 9.65 4.26 -17.23
C PHE A 162 10.19 5.64 -16.83
N ARG A 163 10.49 6.50 -17.81
CA ARG A 163 11.03 7.84 -17.58
C ARG A 163 9.99 8.77 -16.96
N GLN A 164 8.74 8.68 -17.40
CA GLN A 164 7.63 9.46 -16.84
C GLN A 164 7.39 9.07 -15.37
N LEU A 165 7.39 7.76 -15.08
CA LEU A 165 7.19 7.26 -13.72
C LEU A 165 8.30 7.71 -12.77
N GLU A 166 9.57 7.64 -13.19
CA GLU A 166 10.71 8.09 -12.37
C GLU A 166 10.63 9.59 -12.08
N LYS A 167 10.40 10.43 -13.10
CA LYS A 167 10.27 11.88 -12.89
C LYS A 167 9.03 12.25 -12.06
N MET A 168 7.93 11.52 -12.23
CA MET A 168 6.74 11.70 -11.40
C MET A 168 7.01 11.32 -9.95
N ARG A 169 7.73 10.22 -9.69
CA ARG A 169 8.15 9.84 -8.33
C ARG A 169 8.98 10.94 -7.67
N GLU A 170 9.95 11.51 -8.39
CA GLU A 170 10.75 12.64 -7.90
C GLU A 170 9.87 13.86 -7.56
N GLY A 171 8.96 14.23 -8.46
CA GLY A 171 8.04 15.35 -8.26
C GLY A 171 7.12 15.15 -7.05
N LEU A 172 6.54 13.94 -6.91
CA LEU A 172 5.69 13.56 -5.78
C LEU A 172 6.48 13.52 -4.46
N LEU A 173 7.73 13.06 -4.48
CA LEU A 173 8.59 13.05 -3.29
C LEU A 173 8.88 14.46 -2.79
N LEU A 174 9.22 15.39 -3.68
CA LEU A 174 9.43 16.80 -3.35
C LEU A 174 8.15 17.44 -2.80
N LEU A 175 7.02 17.12 -3.42
CA LEU A 175 5.71 17.60 -3.01
C LEU A 175 5.33 17.10 -1.60
N GLY A 176 5.53 15.81 -1.30
CA GLY A 176 5.28 15.24 0.03
C GLY A 176 6.12 15.93 1.11
N LYS A 177 7.42 16.14 0.85
CA LYS A 177 8.32 16.88 1.75
C LYS A 177 7.81 18.30 2.04
N ARG A 178 7.38 19.04 1.02
CA ARG A 178 6.87 20.41 1.16
C ARG A 178 5.57 20.47 1.95
N ALA A 179 4.62 19.57 1.64
CA ALA A 179 3.29 19.58 2.23
C ALA A 179 3.19 18.86 3.59
N ARG A 180 4.30 18.28 4.07
CA ARG A 180 4.32 17.43 5.27
C ARG A 180 3.35 16.25 5.16
N GLY A 181 3.20 15.71 3.96
CA GLY A 181 2.40 14.54 3.65
C GLY A 181 3.25 13.44 3.02
N ASP A 182 2.76 12.22 3.12
CA ASP A 182 3.40 11.03 2.56
C ASP A 182 2.64 10.63 1.30
N ILE A 183 3.38 10.40 0.21
CA ILE A 183 2.82 10.02 -1.09
C ILE A 183 3.48 8.72 -1.54
N ALA A 184 2.66 7.71 -1.85
CA ALA A 184 3.09 6.43 -2.38
C ALA A 184 2.50 6.21 -3.77
N ILE A 185 3.29 5.63 -4.67
CA ILE A 185 2.84 5.21 -6.00
C ILE A 185 3.06 3.71 -6.18
N GLN A 186 2.02 3.02 -6.62
CA GLN A 186 2.03 1.57 -6.83
C GLN A 186 1.43 1.25 -8.19
N ARG A 187 1.94 0.22 -8.86
CA ARG A 187 1.27 -0.29 -10.06
C ARG A 187 -0.07 -0.92 -9.65
N SER A 188 -1.15 -0.56 -10.33
CA SER A 188 -2.46 -1.17 -10.12
C SER A 188 -2.47 -2.59 -10.69
N GLY A 189 -3.17 -3.50 -10.03
CA GLY A 189 -3.36 -4.86 -10.52
C GLY A 189 -3.54 -5.89 -9.41
N LEU A 190 -3.62 -7.16 -9.79
CA LEU A 190 -3.87 -8.27 -8.87
C LEU A 190 -2.83 -8.33 -7.74
N LEU A 191 -1.55 -8.15 -8.07
CA LEU A 191 -0.46 -8.22 -7.09
C LEU A 191 -0.52 -7.08 -6.06
N GLN A 192 -1.12 -5.93 -6.38
CA GLN A 192 -1.34 -4.86 -5.41
C GLN A 192 -2.28 -5.33 -4.29
N ARG A 193 -3.32 -6.09 -4.66
CA ARG A 193 -4.39 -6.54 -3.73
C ARG A 193 -4.13 -7.92 -3.13
N ALA A 194 -3.24 -8.71 -3.72
CA ALA A 194 -2.93 -10.08 -3.30
C ALA A 194 -1.70 -10.19 -2.39
N LYS A 195 -1.44 -9.18 -1.56
CA LYS A 195 -0.41 -9.25 -0.51
C LYS A 195 -0.85 -10.21 0.58
N ARG A 196 0.09 -11.00 1.12
CA ARG A 196 -0.18 -12.11 2.05
C ARG A 196 0.66 -12.09 3.31
N MET A 197 1.78 -11.37 3.30
CA MET A 197 2.70 -11.28 4.42
C MET A 197 3.17 -9.85 4.66
N VAL A 198 3.25 -9.46 5.93
CA VAL A 198 3.93 -8.24 6.36
C VAL A 198 5.08 -8.59 7.29
N VAL A 199 6.28 -8.10 6.95
CA VAL A 199 7.48 -8.28 7.73
C VAL A 199 7.96 -6.92 8.25
N PHE A 200 8.16 -6.82 9.55
CA PHE A 200 8.57 -5.61 10.22
C PHE A 200 10.02 -5.70 10.69
N ASP A 201 10.73 -4.58 10.68
CA ASP A 201 11.82 -4.35 11.61
C ASP A 201 11.29 -4.22 13.05
N LEU A 202 12.17 -4.38 14.03
CA LEU A 202 11.85 -4.20 15.44
C LEU A 202 12.17 -2.77 15.89
N SER A 203 13.46 -2.46 16.04
CA SER A 203 13.96 -1.17 16.53
C SER A 203 13.45 -0.04 15.64
N TYR A 204 12.97 1.04 16.24
CA TYR A 204 12.42 2.21 15.55
C TYR A 204 11.31 1.92 14.52
N THR A 205 10.71 0.72 14.55
CA THR A 205 9.58 0.35 13.69
C THR A 205 8.41 -0.14 14.54
N LEU A 206 8.51 -1.31 15.18
CA LEU A 206 7.48 -1.80 16.10
C LEU A 206 7.65 -1.25 17.53
N ILE A 207 8.89 -0.91 17.89
CA ILE A 207 9.22 -0.25 19.16
C ILE A 207 9.92 1.07 18.88
N SER A 208 9.92 1.98 19.84
CA SER A 208 10.42 3.36 19.69
C SER A 208 11.89 3.58 20.04
N SER A 209 12.61 2.49 20.31
CA SER A 209 14.00 2.50 20.76
C SER A 209 14.78 1.33 20.15
N ASP A 210 16.09 1.33 20.32
CA ASP A 210 16.93 0.21 19.90
C ASP A 210 16.84 -0.96 20.91
N ALA A 211 16.50 -2.15 20.40
CA ALA A 211 16.34 -3.34 21.23
C ALA A 211 17.63 -3.83 21.89
N ASN A 212 18.81 -3.64 21.27
CA ASN A 212 20.08 -3.98 21.93
C ASN A 212 20.30 -3.04 23.11
N ASP A 213 20.12 -1.74 22.90
CA ASP A 213 20.34 -0.74 23.94
C ASP A 213 19.41 -0.94 25.15
N ILE A 214 18.13 -1.29 24.93
CA ILE A 214 17.21 -1.66 26.01
C ILE A 214 17.77 -2.83 26.84
N LEU A 215 18.21 -3.92 26.18
CA LEU A 215 18.69 -5.10 26.89
C LEU A 215 19.98 -4.82 27.66
N PHE A 216 20.97 -4.19 27.02
CA PHE A 216 22.28 -3.94 27.63
C PHE A 216 22.18 -2.96 28.80
N LYS A 217 21.37 -1.90 28.68
CA LYS A 217 21.08 -0.99 29.80
C LYS A 217 20.38 -1.70 30.95
N SER A 218 19.44 -2.58 30.63
CA SER A 218 18.75 -3.40 31.64
C SER A 218 19.72 -4.33 32.37
N ALA A 219 20.71 -4.87 31.67
CA ALA A 219 21.78 -5.70 32.23
C ALA A 219 22.83 -4.93 33.06
N GLY A 220 22.75 -3.59 33.13
CA GLY A 220 23.77 -2.77 33.78
C GLY A 220 25.08 -2.69 33.01
N VAL A 221 25.07 -3.00 31.70
CA VAL A 221 26.21 -2.86 30.81
C VAL A 221 26.19 -1.43 30.25
N GLU A 222 27.13 -0.59 30.67
CA GLU A 222 27.23 0.79 30.19
C GLU A 222 27.52 0.85 28.68
N GLU A 223 26.99 1.90 28.02
CA GLU A 223 27.22 2.19 26.60
C GLU A 223 28.73 2.39 26.37
N SER A 224 29.35 1.54 25.56
CA SER A 224 30.59 1.94 24.88
C SER A 224 30.21 2.95 23.80
N GLU A 225 30.92 4.09 23.73
CA GLU A 225 30.72 5.16 22.72
C GLU A 225 30.85 4.68 21.25
N GLU A 226 31.23 3.42 21.02
CA GLU A 226 31.68 2.89 19.74
C GLU A 226 30.55 2.43 18.79
N MET A 227 29.32 2.19 19.25
CA MET A 227 28.21 1.82 18.37
C MET A 227 27.30 3.02 18.04
N PRO A 228 27.20 3.45 16.77
CA PRO A 228 26.34 4.58 16.42
C PRO A 228 24.86 4.25 16.65
N LYS A 229 24.14 5.18 17.29
CA LYS A 229 22.69 5.10 17.61
C LYS A 229 21.79 4.83 16.40
N ARG A 230 22.25 5.17 15.19
CA ARG A 230 21.67 4.72 13.91
C ARG A 230 22.71 3.85 13.22
N ALA A 231 22.43 2.55 13.11
CA ALA A 231 23.37 1.58 12.57
C ALA A 231 23.63 1.84 11.07
N LYS A 232 24.91 2.00 10.71
CA LYS A 232 25.34 2.07 9.31
C LYS A 232 25.14 0.69 8.65
N PRO A 233 24.80 0.63 7.34
CA PRO A 233 24.43 -0.60 6.64
C PRO A 233 25.55 -1.64 6.60
N ASP A 234 26.81 -1.20 6.50
CA ASP A 234 27.99 -2.05 6.27
C ASP A 234 29.11 -1.74 7.28
N ILE A 235 28.83 -1.91 8.58
CA ILE A 235 29.94 -2.01 9.54
C ILE A 235 30.49 -3.42 9.40
N SER A 236 31.65 -3.56 8.73
CA SER A 236 32.46 -4.79 8.65
C SER A 236 32.51 -5.54 10.00
N ASP A 237 32.55 -4.77 11.08
CA ASP A 237 32.81 -5.27 12.43
C ASP A 237 31.54 -5.34 13.29
N TYR A 238 30.33 -5.27 12.71
CA TYR A 238 29.10 -5.30 13.52
C TYR A 238 28.98 -6.58 14.36
N ALA A 239 29.26 -7.74 13.77
CA ALA A 239 29.20 -9.00 14.48
C ALA A 239 30.21 -9.01 15.65
N GLU A 240 31.43 -8.52 15.41
CA GLU A 240 32.47 -8.42 16.43
C GLU A 240 32.08 -7.46 17.57
N GLN A 241 31.57 -6.26 17.25
CA GLN A 241 31.08 -5.30 18.24
C GLN A 241 29.92 -5.87 19.06
N LEU A 242 29.01 -6.60 18.42
CA LEU A 242 27.91 -7.26 19.12
C LEU A 242 28.42 -8.38 20.02
N GLU A 243 29.35 -9.22 19.55
CA GLU A 243 29.99 -10.28 20.34
C GLU A 243 30.68 -9.70 21.58
N GLN A 244 31.43 -8.60 21.44
CA GLN A 244 32.04 -7.91 22.57
C GLN A 244 31.01 -7.43 23.60
N ARG A 245 29.89 -6.84 23.17
CA ARG A 245 28.80 -6.44 24.08
C ARG A 245 28.14 -7.64 24.74
N VAL A 246 27.84 -8.70 23.97
CA VAL A 246 27.21 -9.93 24.48
C VAL A 246 28.09 -10.62 25.53
N SER A 247 29.42 -10.58 25.38
CA SER A 247 30.35 -11.15 26.37
C SER A 247 30.18 -10.57 27.78
N ARG A 248 29.76 -9.30 27.88
CA ARG A 248 29.51 -8.60 29.15
C ARG A 248 28.24 -9.09 29.87
N LEU A 249 27.41 -9.88 29.21
CA LEU A 249 26.23 -10.50 29.83
C LEU A 249 26.55 -11.77 30.61
N LYS A 250 27.76 -12.31 30.48
CA LYS A 250 28.14 -13.62 31.04
C LYS A 250 27.81 -13.72 32.54
N GLY A 251 27.07 -14.76 32.89
CA GLY A 251 26.70 -15.07 34.28
C GLY A 251 25.49 -14.28 34.81
N LEU A 252 24.95 -13.32 34.06
CA LEU A 252 23.73 -12.61 34.42
C LEU A 252 22.50 -13.50 34.25
N GLN A 253 21.53 -13.35 35.15
CA GLN A 253 20.28 -14.10 35.15
C GLN A 253 19.36 -13.59 34.02
N VAL A 254 18.99 -14.46 33.09
CA VAL A 254 18.23 -14.09 31.88
C VAL A 254 16.88 -13.49 32.24
N SER A 255 16.15 -14.12 33.17
CA SER A 255 14.81 -13.68 33.58
C SER A 255 14.80 -12.28 34.20
N GLN A 256 15.80 -11.94 34.99
CA GLN A 256 15.91 -10.62 35.63
C GLN A 256 16.20 -9.52 34.61
N VAL A 257 17.16 -9.75 33.72
CA VAL A 257 17.51 -8.80 32.65
C VAL A 257 16.33 -8.59 31.71
N LEU A 258 15.68 -9.68 31.29
CA LEU A 258 14.56 -9.60 30.37
C LEU A 258 13.35 -8.91 31.01
N ALA A 259 13.02 -9.20 32.27
CA ALA A 259 11.90 -8.54 32.95
C ALA A 259 12.09 -7.02 33.02
N LYS A 260 13.31 -6.56 33.32
CA LYS A 260 13.64 -5.12 33.32
C LYS A 260 13.55 -4.53 31.91
N ALA A 261 14.13 -5.20 30.91
CA ALA A 261 14.08 -4.77 29.51
C ALA A 261 12.64 -4.61 28.99
N LEU A 262 11.76 -5.54 29.32
CA LEU A 262 10.36 -5.48 28.92
C LEU A 262 9.58 -4.37 29.64
N SER A 263 9.96 -4.01 30.86
CA SER A 263 9.35 -2.89 31.59
C SER A 263 9.69 -1.51 31.01
N GLU A 264 10.82 -1.40 30.30
CA GLU A 264 11.28 -0.18 29.63
C GLU A 264 10.83 -0.09 28.16
N LEU A 265 10.22 -1.16 27.64
CA LEU A 265 9.86 -1.28 26.23
C LEU A 265 8.63 -0.41 25.90
N SER A 266 8.78 0.46 24.91
CA SER A 266 7.71 1.33 24.41
C SER A 266 7.38 1.02 22.96
N TYR A 267 6.12 0.65 22.70
CA TYR A 267 5.63 0.34 21.37
C TYR A 267 5.39 1.60 20.55
N THR A 268 5.63 1.51 19.25
CA THR A 268 5.30 2.58 18.31
C THR A 268 3.78 2.82 18.29
N PRO A 269 3.31 4.08 18.32
CA PRO A 269 1.89 4.37 18.18
C PRO A 269 1.30 3.73 16.92
N GLY A 270 0.21 2.98 17.05
CA GLY A 270 -0.42 2.26 15.94
C GLY A 270 0.13 0.85 15.69
N ALA A 271 1.22 0.41 16.34
CA ALA A 271 1.80 -0.92 16.12
C ALA A 271 0.84 -2.06 16.50
N ILE A 272 0.10 -1.90 17.60
CA ILE A 272 -0.88 -2.90 18.05
C ILE A 272 -2.06 -2.94 17.06
N GLU A 273 -2.56 -1.78 16.66
CA GLU A 273 -3.69 -1.62 15.76
C GLU A 273 -3.38 -2.18 14.37
N VAL A 274 -2.19 -1.89 13.82
CA VAL A 274 -1.80 -2.38 12.49
C VAL A 274 -1.65 -3.89 12.49
N VAL A 275 -0.95 -4.48 13.47
CA VAL A 275 -0.78 -5.94 13.55
C VAL A 275 -2.14 -6.62 13.73
N ARG A 276 -2.99 -6.11 14.64
CA ARG A 276 -4.34 -6.65 14.84
C ARG A 276 -5.18 -6.60 13.57
N THR A 277 -5.10 -5.50 12.82
CA THR A 277 -5.84 -5.34 11.55
C THR A 277 -5.32 -6.31 10.49
N LEU A 278 -4.00 -6.42 10.33
CA LEU A 278 -3.36 -7.34 9.40
C LEU A 278 -3.76 -8.80 9.68
N LYS A 279 -3.81 -9.21 10.95
CA LYS A 279 -4.28 -10.55 11.32
C LYS A 279 -5.74 -10.79 10.96
N ARG A 280 -6.62 -9.80 11.18
CA ARG A 280 -8.04 -9.89 10.79
C ARG A 280 -8.20 -10.02 9.28
N LEU A 281 -7.30 -9.42 8.51
CA LEU A 281 -7.25 -9.53 7.05
C LEU A 281 -6.55 -10.81 6.56
N GLY A 282 -6.09 -11.69 7.46
CA GLY A 282 -5.48 -12.97 7.13
C GLY A 282 -4.01 -12.90 6.69
N TYR A 283 -3.33 -11.79 6.95
CA TYR A 283 -1.89 -11.68 6.68
C TYR A 283 -1.09 -12.52 7.66
N LYS A 284 -0.02 -13.15 7.13
CA LYS A 284 1.09 -13.62 7.95
C LYS A 284 1.93 -12.43 8.39
N THR A 285 2.39 -12.44 9.63
CA THR A 285 3.10 -11.33 10.23
C THR A 285 4.40 -11.80 10.87
N ALA A 286 5.49 -11.09 10.59
CA ALA A 286 6.81 -11.43 11.10
C ALA A 286 7.56 -10.20 11.58
N VAL A 287 8.45 -10.38 12.56
CA VAL A 287 9.48 -9.40 12.91
C VAL A 287 10.87 -9.99 12.65
N ILE A 288 11.73 -9.24 11.95
CA ILE A 288 13.12 -9.61 11.71
C ILE A 288 14.02 -8.50 12.29
N SER A 289 14.63 -8.80 13.43
CA SER A 289 15.36 -7.84 14.25
C SER A 289 16.87 -8.05 14.17
N ARG A 290 17.65 -6.95 14.24
CA ARG A 290 19.09 -7.00 14.61
C ARG A 290 19.31 -7.00 16.11
N GLY A 291 18.24 -6.88 16.88
CA GLY A 291 18.26 -6.97 18.33
C GLY A 291 18.22 -8.40 18.86
N PRO A 292 18.17 -8.55 20.19
CA PRO A 292 18.12 -9.84 20.85
C PRO A 292 16.82 -10.59 20.51
N ARG A 293 16.94 -11.88 20.22
CA ARG A 293 15.82 -12.77 19.92
C ARG A 293 14.79 -12.82 21.05
N LEU A 294 15.25 -12.77 22.30
CA LEU A 294 14.40 -12.73 23.51
C LEU A 294 13.39 -11.56 23.49
N ILE A 295 13.83 -10.37 23.05
CA ILE A 295 12.94 -9.20 22.95
C ILE A 295 11.99 -9.37 21.75
N ALA A 296 12.49 -9.85 20.61
CA ALA A 296 11.66 -10.09 19.44
C ALA A 296 10.54 -11.10 19.72
N ASP A 297 10.81 -12.18 20.47
CA ASP A 297 9.81 -13.17 20.87
C ASP A 297 8.78 -12.59 21.87
N ALA A 298 9.20 -11.72 22.78
CA ALA A 298 8.29 -11.02 23.69
C ALA A 298 7.36 -10.05 22.94
N VAL A 299 7.90 -9.29 21.99
CA VAL A 299 7.12 -8.40 21.11
C VAL A 299 6.17 -9.20 20.23
N LYS A 300 6.63 -10.33 19.66
CA LYS A 300 5.77 -11.27 18.95
C LYS A 300 4.60 -11.71 19.81
N THR A 301 4.85 -12.13 21.05
CA THR A 301 3.80 -12.59 21.96
C THR A 301 2.80 -11.48 22.26
N THR A 302 3.28 -10.27 22.54
CA THR A 302 2.46 -9.13 22.91
C THR A 302 1.58 -8.62 21.75
N LEU A 303 2.17 -8.49 20.55
CA LEU A 303 1.45 -8.02 19.36
C LEU A 303 0.69 -9.14 18.65
N GLY A 304 1.00 -10.40 18.98
CA GLY A 304 0.42 -11.58 18.35
C GLY A 304 1.01 -11.89 16.97
N LEU A 305 2.27 -11.55 16.69
CA LEU A 305 2.92 -11.89 15.42
C LEU A 305 3.04 -13.41 15.22
N ASP A 306 3.12 -13.87 13.98
CA ASP A 306 3.28 -15.31 13.67
C ASP A 306 4.75 -15.74 13.82
N PHE A 307 5.68 -14.89 13.38
CA PHE A 307 7.11 -15.18 13.37
C PHE A 307 7.93 -14.07 14.03
N ALA A 308 9.04 -14.47 14.64
CA ALA A 308 10.07 -13.57 15.14
C ALA A 308 11.42 -14.14 14.74
N TYR A 309 12.37 -13.26 14.46
CA TYR A 309 13.77 -13.57 14.23
C TYR A 309 14.62 -12.46 14.86
N GLY A 310 15.78 -12.82 15.37
CA GLY A 310 16.70 -11.92 16.06
C GLY A 310 18.02 -12.61 16.36
N ASN A 311 18.96 -11.86 16.92
CA ASN A 311 20.24 -12.40 17.38
C ASN A 311 20.06 -13.29 18.61
N GLU A 312 20.55 -14.52 18.57
CA GLU A 312 20.46 -15.44 19.69
C GLU A 312 21.67 -15.30 20.61
N PHE A 313 21.44 -14.81 21.82
CA PHE A 313 22.45 -14.79 22.88
C PHE A 313 22.35 -16.10 23.65
N LEU A 314 23.44 -16.86 23.71
CA LEU A 314 23.43 -18.22 24.24
C LEU A 314 23.21 -18.21 25.77
N VAL A 315 22.44 -19.20 26.22
CA VAL A 315 22.01 -19.37 27.61
C VAL A 315 22.33 -20.79 28.04
N GLU A 316 22.90 -20.94 29.22
CA GLU A 316 23.14 -22.22 29.88
C GLU A 316 22.48 -22.20 31.26
N GLY A 317 21.57 -23.15 31.50
CA GLY A 317 20.66 -23.09 32.64
C GLY A 317 19.78 -21.84 32.55
N GLU A 318 19.93 -20.92 33.49
CA GLU A 318 19.15 -19.68 33.56
C GLU A 318 19.99 -18.40 33.34
N LYS A 319 21.24 -18.56 32.90
CA LYS A 319 22.22 -17.48 32.79
C LYS A 319 22.78 -17.36 31.38
N PHE A 320 23.10 -16.12 30.97
CA PHE A 320 23.81 -15.90 29.71
C PHE A 320 25.22 -16.49 29.77
N THR A 321 25.65 -17.16 28.70
CA THR A 321 27.03 -17.65 28.58
C THR A 321 28.01 -16.54 28.19
N GLY A 322 27.47 -15.46 27.61
CA GLY A 322 28.25 -14.36 27.01
C GLY A 322 28.59 -14.60 25.54
N GLU A 323 28.03 -15.62 24.90
CA GLU A 323 28.31 -15.97 23.51
C GLU A 323 27.12 -15.62 22.58
N LEU A 324 27.43 -15.14 21.38
CA LEU A 324 26.47 -14.88 20.32
C LEU A 324 26.41 -16.08 19.37
N ARG A 325 25.21 -16.56 19.02
CA ARG A 325 25.07 -17.54 17.94
C ARG A 325 25.32 -16.88 16.60
N THR A 326 26.24 -17.46 15.82
CA THR A 326 26.52 -17.02 14.46
C THR A 326 25.64 -17.73 13.41
N PRO A 327 25.37 -17.10 12.27
CA PRO A 327 25.73 -15.72 11.92
C PRO A 327 24.80 -14.70 12.61
N ALA A 328 25.38 -13.55 12.97
CA ALA A 328 24.61 -12.41 13.46
C ALA A 328 23.62 -11.90 12.39
N VAL A 329 22.50 -11.33 12.84
CA VAL A 329 21.51 -10.72 11.96
C VAL A 329 22.01 -9.34 11.54
N ASP A 330 22.60 -9.27 10.35
CA ASP A 330 22.91 -8.05 9.61
C ASP A 330 21.88 -7.79 8.50
N ALA A 331 22.10 -6.78 7.66
CA ALA A 331 21.19 -6.44 6.57
C ALA A 331 21.02 -7.60 5.56
N ARG A 332 22.08 -8.35 5.27
CA ARG A 332 22.01 -9.50 4.36
C ARG A 332 21.22 -10.64 5.00
N ARG A 333 21.52 -10.95 6.26
CA ARG A 333 20.86 -12.00 7.01
C ARG A 333 19.38 -11.72 7.20
N LYS A 334 18.96 -10.45 7.32
CA LYS A 334 17.52 -10.10 7.29
C LYS A 334 16.83 -10.54 6.01
N ARG A 335 17.46 -10.30 4.85
CA ARG A 335 16.96 -10.79 3.55
C ARG A 335 16.95 -12.32 3.51
N ASP A 336 18.04 -12.98 3.93
CA ASP A 336 18.09 -14.45 3.92
C ASP A 336 17.00 -15.07 4.81
N LEU A 337 16.72 -14.45 5.98
CA LEU A 337 15.63 -14.85 6.87
C LEU A 337 14.24 -14.64 6.24
N LEU A 338 14.06 -13.54 5.50
CA LEU A 338 12.86 -13.35 4.68
C LEU A 338 12.73 -14.46 3.64
N ASP A 339 13.78 -14.74 2.86
CA ASP A 339 13.76 -15.80 1.83
C ASP A 339 13.37 -17.17 2.41
N MET A 340 13.96 -17.55 3.56
CA MET A 340 13.60 -18.79 4.26
C MET A 340 12.12 -18.80 4.70
N LEU A 341 11.62 -17.68 5.20
CA LEU A 341 10.23 -17.55 5.62
C LEU A 341 9.26 -17.65 4.43
N LEU A 342 9.59 -17.04 3.30
CA LEU A 342 8.80 -17.12 2.07
C LEU A 342 8.72 -18.54 1.51
N MET A 343 9.83 -19.28 1.54
CA MET A 343 9.84 -20.69 1.17
C MET A 343 8.96 -21.54 2.09
N HIS A 344 9.04 -21.30 3.41
CA HIS A 344 8.25 -22.03 4.40
C HIS A 344 6.74 -21.79 4.22
N GLU A 345 6.33 -20.53 4.04
CA GLU A 345 4.91 -20.17 3.89
C GLU A 345 4.37 -20.29 2.47
N LYS A 346 5.22 -20.65 1.48
CA LYS A 346 4.88 -20.71 0.05
C LYS A 346 4.28 -19.40 -0.45
N ILE A 347 4.94 -18.29 -0.12
CA ILE A 347 4.56 -16.92 -0.50
C ILE A 347 5.63 -16.39 -1.44
N THR A 348 5.23 -15.74 -2.53
CA THR A 348 6.19 -15.09 -3.44
C THR A 348 6.54 -13.70 -2.95
N THR A 349 7.71 -13.21 -3.35
CA THR A 349 8.25 -11.91 -2.97
C THR A 349 7.29 -10.75 -3.29
N GLU A 350 6.56 -10.81 -4.41
CA GLU A 350 5.59 -9.79 -4.83
C GLU A 350 4.40 -9.66 -3.86
N GLN A 351 4.15 -10.70 -3.06
CA GLN A 351 3.07 -10.76 -2.08
C GLN A 351 3.49 -10.26 -0.68
N VAL A 352 4.72 -9.79 -0.54
CA VAL A 352 5.31 -9.35 0.74
C VAL A 352 5.28 -7.83 0.84
N ILE A 353 4.91 -7.35 2.02
CA ILE A 353 5.14 -5.97 2.45
C ILE A 353 6.27 -6.00 3.49
N ALA A 354 7.34 -5.23 3.28
CA ALA A 354 8.38 -5.05 4.29
C ALA A 354 8.33 -3.63 4.83
N VAL A 355 8.44 -3.49 6.16
CA VAL A 355 8.41 -2.20 6.88
C VAL A 355 9.69 -2.06 7.70
N GLY A 356 10.39 -0.94 7.57
CA GLY A 356 11.62 -0.70 8.33
C GLY A 356 12.11 0.74 8.22
N ASP A 357 12.99 1.15 9.12
CA ASP A 357 13.33 2.56 9.38
C ASP A 357 14.65 3.04 8.75
N GLY A 358 15.46 2.14 8.21
CA GLY A 358 16.78 2.56 7.77
C GLY A 358 17.62 1.57 6.98
N PRO A 359 18.91 1.90 6.79
CA PRO A 359 19.83 1.15 5.93
C PRO A 359 19.98 -0.32 6.31
N VAL A 360 19.80 -0.64 7.59
CA VAL A 360 19.74 -2.00 8.14
C VAL A 360 18.72 -2.89 7.42
N SER A 361 17.57 -2.32 7.13
CA SER A 361 16.46 -3.02 6.52
C SER A 361 16.47 -2.87 5.00
N SER A 362 17.44 -2.13 4.42
CA SER A 362 17.50 -1.85 2.98
C SER A 362 17.42 -3.09 2.10
N LYS A 363 18.20 -4.15 2.41
CA LYS A 363 18.19 -5.40 1.62
C LYS A 363 16.90 -6.20 1.77
N MET A 364 16.23 -6.12 2.93
CA MET A 364 14.92 -6.75 3.15
C MET A 364 13.82 -5.96 2.44
N LEU A 365 13.87 -4.62 2.54
CA LEU A 365 12.94 -3.68 1.90
C LEU A 365 13.03 -3.79 0.38
N SER A 366 14.23 -3.74 -0.20
CA SER A 366 14.44 -3.86 -1.64
C SER A 366 14.11 -5.24 -2.19
N HIS A 367 14.10 -6.26 -1.33
CA HIS A 367 13.67 -7.58 -1.72
C HIS A 367 12.14 -7.66 -1.81
N ALA A 368 11.38 -7.06 -0.89
CA ALA A 368 9.92 -7.22 -0.85
C ALA A 368 9.17 -6.56 -2.03
N GLY A 369 8.00 -7.12 -2.37
CA GLY A 369 7.11 -6.59 -3.41
C GLY A 369 6.52 -5.22 -3.11
N LEU A 370 6.45 -4.83 -1.84
CA LEU A 370 6.18 -3.46 -1.39
C LEU A 370 7.08 -3.12 -0.20
N ALA A 371 7.87 -2.06 -0.35
CA ALA A 371 8.71 -1.52 0.71
C ALA A 371 8.04 -0.29 1.34
N VAL A 372 7.99 -0.25 2.67
CA VAL A 372 7.55 0.91 3.45
C VAL A 372 8.72 1.36 4.32
N ALA A 373 9.36 2.45 3.91
CA ALA A 373 10.32 3.14 4.77
C ALA A 373 9.55 3.90 5.85
N PHE A 374 9.77 3.54 7.11
CA PHE A 374 9.03 4.07 8.25
C PHE A 374 9.93 4.90 9.15
N ASP A 375 9.66 6.20 9.25
CA ASP A 375 10.44 7.09 10.10
C ASP A 375 9.59 7.61 11.27
N GLN A 376 10.00 7.30 12.51
CA GLN A 376 9.34 7.78 13.72
C GLN A 376 9.59 9.26 14.01
N VAL A 377 10.70 9.80 13.49
CA VAL A 377 11.11 11.18 13.70
C VAL A 377 11.38 11.75 12.33
N ARG A 378 10.43 12.48 11.72
CA ARG A 378 10.60 13.13 10.40
C ARG A 378 11.88 13.98 10.37
N ASP A 379 13.00 13.33 10.08
CA ASP A 379 14.32 13.92 10.06
C ASP A 379 14.60 14.14 8.58
N THR A 380 14.39 15.38 8.13
CA THR A 380 14.38 15.77 6.71
C THR A 380 15.72 15.54 5.97
N LYS A 381 16.71 14.94 6.64
CA LYS A 381 18.08 14.76 6.14
C LYS A 381 18.42 13.34 5.66
N SER A 382 17.62 12.31 5.95
CA SER A 382 18.06 10.91 5.76
C SER A 382 17.34 10.09 4.70
N ILE A 383 16.50 10.70 3.85
CA ILE A 383 15.90 9.99 2.71
C ILE A 383 16.35 10.71 1.43
N GLY A 384 17.50 10.25 0.93
CA GLY A 384 18.09 10.57 -0.36
C GLY A 384 18.28 9.32 -1.19
#